data_AF-A0A2V8QLZ3-F1
#
_entry.id   AF-A0A2V8QLZ3-F1
#
_cell.length_a   1.000
_cell.length_b   1.000
_cell.length_c   1.000
_cell.angle_alpha   90.00
_cell.angle_beta   90.00
_cell.angle_gamma   90.00
#
_symmetry.space_group_name_H-M   'P 1'
#
loop_
_entity.id
_entity.type
_entity.pdbx_description
1 polymer ?
#
loop_
_entity_poly.entity_id
_entity_poly.type
_entity_poly.pdbx_seq_one_letter_code
_entity_poly.pdbx_strand_id
1 'polypeptide(L)'
;MSAEQEELITEEEAAKLLGMAEWRIRELAAQGELRTVQADAPGGPRVMYFIGEVLALRGRISGASGADDTDENEEWPDVIEG
;
A
#
# COMPACT_ATOMS: atom_id res chain seq x y z
N MET A 1 9.48 -29.97 4.17
CA MET A 1 9.53 -28.64 3.54
C MET A 1 8.22 -27.95 3.88
N SER A 2 8.22 -26.92 4.72
CA SER A 2 7.05 -26.06 4.92
C SER A 2 7.14 -24.92 3.90
N ALA A 3 6.12 -24.74 3.06
CA ALA A 3 5.97 -23.51 2.31
C ALA A 3 5.80 -22.38 3.33
N GLU A 4 6.65 -21.34 3.27
CA GLU A 4 6.38 -20.11 4.00
C GLU A 4 5.00 -19.62 3.58
N GLN A 5 4.08 -19.51 4.53
CA GLN A 5 2.77 -18.92 4.27
C GLN A 5 3.01 -17.43 4.02
N GLU A 6 2.83 -16.96 2.79
CA GLU A 6 2.87 -15.54 2.48
C GLU A 6 1.79 -14.82 3.31
N GLU A 7 2.21 -13.82 4.08
CA GLU A 7 1.33 -13.08 4.98
C GLU A 7 0.41 -12.13 4.19
N LEU A 8 -0.88 -12.18 4.54
CA LEU A 8 -1.96 -11.44 3.88
C LEU A 8 -2.49 -10.36 4.82
N ILE A 9 -2.76 -9.20 4.25
CA ILE A 9 -3.34 -8.06 4.96
C ILE A 9 -4.59 -7.54 4.26
N THR A 10 -5.44 -6.85 5.01
CA THR A 10 -6.65 -6.20 4.51
C THR A 10 -6.32 -4.95 3.70
N GLU A 11 -7.31 -4.46 2.96
CA GLU A 11 -7.21 -3.18 2.24
C GLU A 11 -6.89 -2.00 3.15
N GLU A 12 -7.50 -1.96 4.34
CA GLU A 12 -7.30 -0.93 5.36
C GLU A 12 -5.85 -0.95 5.87
N GLU A 13 -5.28 -2.14 6.11
CA GLU A 13 -3.89 -2.29 6.53
C GLU A 13 -2.91 -1.89 5.42
N ALA A 14 -3.18 -2.26 4.18
CA ALA A 14 -2.38 -1.84 3.03
C ALA A 14 -2.42 -0.31 2.85
N ALA A 15 -3.59 0.30 3.00
CA ALA A 15 -3.80 1.74 2.98
C ALA A 15 -2.97 2.45 4.05
N LYS A 16 -2.99 1.95 5.30
CA LYS A 16 -2.18 2.47 6.41
C LYS A 16 -0.68 2.35 6.14
N LEU A 17 -0.21 1.22 5.60
CA LEU A 17 1.20 1.01 5.30
C LEU A 17 1.72 1.94 4.19
N LEU A 18 0.89 2.22 3.19
CA LEU A 18 1.25 3.08 2.06
C LEU A 18 0.95 4.56 2.30
N GLY A 19 0.23 4.91 3.36
CA GLY A 19 -0.20 6.29 3.63
C GLY A 19 -1.18 6.81 2.58
N MET A 20 -2.04 5.94 2.05
CA MET A 20 -2.98 6.25 0.97
C MET A 20 -4.41 5.87 1.35
N ALA A 21 -5.39 6.39 0.61
CA ALA A 21 -6.79 5.99 0.79
C ALA A 21 -7.06 4.57 0.23
N GLU A 22 -8.02 3.85 0.81
CA GLU A 22 -8.40 2.48 0.40
C GLU A 22 -8.77 2.37 -1.10
N TRP A 23 -9.48 3.36 -1.66
CA TRP A 23 -9.80 3.36 -3.09
C TRP A 23 -8.56 3.36 -3.98
N ARG A 24 -7.47 4.01 -3.54
CA ARG A 24 -6.21 4.03 -4.24
C ARG A 24 -5.53 2.66 -4.22
N ILE A 25 -5.67 1.91 -3.12
CA ILE A 25 -5.20 0.53 -3.03
C ILE A 25 -5.93 -0.36 -4.05
N ARG A 26 -7.26 -0.19 -4.18
CA ARG A 26 -8.07 -0.91 -5.19
C ARG A 26 -7.63 -0.58 -6.62
N GLU A 27 -7.33 0.68 -6.90
CA GLU A 27 -6.80 1.08 -8.22
C GLU A 27 -5.46 0.44 -8.52
N LEU A 28 -4.53 0.42 -7.57
CA LEU A 28 -3.21 -0.19 -7.73
C LEU A 28 -3.33 -1.70 -7.98
N ALA A 29 -4.21 -2.39 -7.26
CA ALA A 29 -4.52 -3.79 -7.54
C ALA A 29 -5.14 -4.00 -8.93
N ALA A 30 -6.10 -3.16 -9.33
CA ALA A 30 -6.71 -3.22 -10.66
C ALA A 30 -5.70 -2.94 -11.80
N GLN A 31 -4.66 -2.16 -11.52
CA GLN A 31 -3.55 -1.89 -12.43
C GLN A 31 -2.48 -3.00 -12.43
N GLY A 32 -2.58 -3.98 -11.53
CA GLY A 32 -1.62 -5.07 -11.39
C GLY A 32 -0.37 -4.72 -10.58
N GLU A 33 -0.35 -3.57 -9.89
CA GLU A 33 0.75 -3.16 -9.01
C GLU A 33 0.76 -3.88 -7.66
N LEU A 34 -0.37 -4.49 -7.28
CA LEU A 34 -0.54 -5.30 -6.08
C LEU A 34 -1.28 -6.60 -6.43
N ARG A 35 -0.73 -7.74 -6.04
CA ARG A 35 -1.39 -9.04 -6.08
C ARG A 35 -2.42 -9.09 -4.95
N THR A 36 -3.54 -9.71 -5.28
CA THR A 36 -4.65 -9.92 -4.36
C THR A 36 -5.12 -11.36 -4.39
N VAL A 37 -5.68 -11.83 -3.28
CA VAL A 37 -6.39 -13.11 -3.20
C VAL A 37 -7.77 -12.91 -2.58
N GLN A 38 -8.71 -13.75 -3.00
CA GLN A 38 -9.98 -13.87 -2.29
C GLN A 38 -9.77 -14.81 -1.11
N ALA A 39 -9.94 -14.31 0.11
CA ALA A 39 -9.86 -15.09 1.34
C ALA A 39 -11.22 -15.17 2.02
N ASP A 40 -11.49 -16.32 2.65
CA ASP A 40 -12.69 -16.48 3.47
C ASP A 40 -12.52 -15.73 4.79
N ALA A 41 -13.38 -14.73 5.02
CA ALA A 41 -13.39 -13.95 6.25
C ALA A 41 -14.76 -14.05 6.97
N PRO A 42 -14.82 -13.80 8.29
CA PRO A 42 -16.09 -13.64 8.97
C PRO A 42 -16.89 -12.49 8.32
N GLY A 43 -18.03 -12.81 7.70
CA GLY A 43 -18.83 -11.85 6.92
C GLY A 43 -18.79 -12.06 5.40
N GLY A 44 -18.03 -13.05 4.92
CA GLY A 44 -18.01 -13.44 3.51
C GLY A 44 -16.61 -13.36 2.89
N PRO A 45 -16.48 -13.71 1.60
CA PRO A 45 -15.22 -13.64 0.90
C PRO A 45 -14.75 -12.17 0.85
N ARG A 46 -13.50 -11.93 1.26
CA ARG A 46 -12.87 -10.60 1.25
C ARG A 46 -11.58 -10.61 0.43
N VAL A 47 -11.32 -9.51 -0.27
CA VAL A 47 -10.06 -9.32 -1.00
C VAL A 47 -8.96 -8.99 -0.01
N MET A 48 -7.84 -9.71 -0.09
CA MET A 48 -6.66 -9.52 0.73
C MET A 48 -5.42 -9.35 -0.13
N TYR A 49 -4.41 -8.69 0.43
CA TYR A 49 -3.21 -8.21 -0.25
C TYR A 49 -1.98 -8.86 0.35
N PHE A 50 -0.97 -9.17 -0.47
CA PHE A 50 0.28 -9.75 0.02
C PHE A 50 1.14 -8.67 0.68
N ILE A 51 1.50 -8.84 1.95
CA ILE A 51 2.25 -7.83 2.70
C ILE A 51 3.60 -7.50 2.04
N GLY A 52 4.28 -8.52 1.49
CA GLY A 52 5.58 -8.35 0.83
C GLY A 52 5.53 -7.39 -0.35
N GLU A 53 4.43 -7.40 -1.11
CA GLU A 53 4.28 -6.49 -2.25
C GLU A 53 3.90 -5.07 -1.85
N VAL A 54 3.08 -4.94 -0.81
CA VAL A 54 2.75 -3.64 -0.23
C VAL A 54 4.02 -2.97 0.30
N LEU A 55 4.88 -3.72 0.99
CA LEU A 55 6.17 -3.22 1.46
C LEU A 55 7.14 -2.91 0.30
N ALA A 56 7.18 -3.73 -0.74
CA ALA A 56 7.99 -3.46 -1.93
C ALA A 56 7.53 -2.19 -2.66
N LEU A 57 6.22 -1.98 -2.80
CA LEU A 57 5.64 -0.77 -3.37
C LEU A 57 5.97 0.46 -2.52
N ARG A 58 5.86 0.35 -1.18
CA ARG A 58 6.28 1.42 -0.27
C ARG A 58 7.74 1.81 -0.50
N GLY A 59 8.63 0.82 -0.63
CA GLY A 59 10.04 1.05 -0.93
C GLY A 59 10.27 1.78 -2.27
N ARG A 60 9.50 1.44 -3.32
CA ARG A 60 9.54 2.14 -4.61
C ARG A 60 9.09 3.61 -4.49
N ILE A 61 8.01 3.86 -3.76
CA ILE A 61 7.45 5.21 -3.56
C ILE A 61 8.40 6.08 -2.73
N SER A 62 8.89 5.56 -1.60
CA SER A 62 9.81 6.29 -0.72
C SER A 62 11.22 6.44 -1.31
N GLY A 63 11.69 5.46 -2.08
CA GLY A 63 13.00 5.50 -2.74
C GLY A 63 13.07 6.46 -3.93
N ALA A 64 11.94 6.71 -4.62
CA ALA A 64 11.87 7.69 -5.71
C ALA A 64 11.97 9.15 -5.22
N SER A 65 11.71 9.40 -3.93
CA SER A 65 11.73 10.75 -3.35
C SER A 65 13.09 11.16 -2.78
N GLY A 66 14.11 10.30 -2.82
CA GLY A 66 15.44 10.56 -2.27
C GLY A 66 16.54 10.76 -3.31
N ALA A 67 16.20 10.95 -4.59
CA ALA A 67 17.16 11.10 -5.67
C ALA A 67 17.34 12.55 -6.18
N ASP A 68 16.69 13.55 -5.56
CA ASP A 68 16.93 14.97 -5.84
C ASP A 68 17.46 15.67 -4.56
N ASP A 69 18.78 15.64 -4.39
CA ASP A 69 19.52 16.65 -3.63
C ASP A 69 19.68 17.89 -4.54
N THR A 70 18.61 18.68 -4.68
CA THR A 70 18.64 20.15 -4.90
C THR A 70 17.23 20.66 -5.17
N ASP A 71 16.52 21.06 -4.12
CA ASP A 71 15.74 22.29 -4.16
C ASP A 71 15.46 22.73 -2.72
N GLU A 72 16.11 23.81 -2.32
CA GLU A 72 15.79 24.60 -1.13
C GLU A 72 14.47 25.34 -1.37
N ASN A 73 13.36 24.62 -1.48
CA ASN A 73 12.02 25.20 -1.43
C ASN A 73 10.99 24.08 -1.61
N GLU A 74 10.21 23.81 -0.57
CA GLU A 74 8.75 23.92 -0.63
C GLU A 74 8.21 23.41 0.71
N GLU A 75 7.91 24.39 1.57
CA GLU A 75 7.10 24.18 2.76
C GLU A 75 5.78 23.53 2.34
N TRP A 76 5.48 22.34 2.88
CA TRP A 76 4.19 21.70 2.68
C TRP A 76 3.13 22.54 3.42
N PRO A 77 2.07 23.04 2.74
CA PRO A 77 1.11 23.93 3.36
C PRO A 77 0.32 23.22 4.46
N ASP A 78 0.12 23.92 5.58
CA ASP A 78 -0.61 23.46 6.75
C ASP A 78 -2.03 22.98 6.41
N VAL A 79 -2.40 21.91 7.12
CA VAL A 79 -3.71 21.24 7.18
C VAL A 79 -4.86 22.25 7.23
N ILE A 80 -5.84 22.13 6.33
CA ILE A 80 -7.13 22.83 6.45
C ILE A 80 -8.03 21.98 7.37
N GLU A 81 -8.20 22.44 8.61
CA GLU A 81 -9.21 21.95 9.54
C GLU A 81 -10.62 22.32 9.04
N GLY A 82 -11.48 21.33 8.93
CA GLY A 82 -12.88 21.45 8.54
C GLY A 82 -13.68 20.22 8.93
#